data_AF-A0AAE3XKP2-F1
#
_entry.id   AF-A0AAE3XKP2-F1
#
_cell.length_a   1.000
_cell.length_b   1.000
_cell.length_c   1.000
_cell.angle_alpha   90.00
_cell.angle_beta   90.00
_cell.angle_gamma   90.00
#
_symmetry.space_group_name_H-M   'P 1'
#
loop_
_entity.id
_entity.type
_entity.pdbx_description
1 polymer ?
#
loop_
_entity_poly.entity_id
_entity_poly.type
_entity_poly.pdbx_seq_one_letter_code
_entity_poly.pdbx_strand_id
1 'polypeptide(L)'
;MRNIALLIISVLLLSCDSNNLEPEVDRMMPSVAFRESFYEVSENDDTLQIEVFSPVTIGHDIEISYRVLGEAENNIDYLIEGMNDDLQGTMQIIHKDTISNLNSNDLALLPLNDGITDGDKSIKIVLLEAKYLDEAGNEFLLGLGQGGMANDTATVLIKDFDCDSDLSGKYDYEFYSSTLDPEVKKGELELTKAIDGEINEYDISDIASGLFGENFTYRVAYKCGKFLADGDLLVNGELMNASDQISLFVTFNCCGISGRSFELILTPIEDEKK
;
A
#
# COMPACT_ATOMS: atom_id res chain seq x y z
N MET A 1 -43.48 -80.11 42.49
CA MET A 1 -42.38 -79.62 43.36
C MET A 1 -41.22 -79.20 42.47
N ARG A 2 -40.76 -77.96 42.65
CA ARG A 2 -39.51 -77.35 42.19
C ARG A 2 -39.32 -77.02 40.69
N ASN A 3 -39.59 -75.75 40.42
CA ASN A 3 -38.96 -74.90 39.40
C ASN A 3 -37.43 -74.95 39.50
N ILE A 4 -36.73 -75.04 38.37
CA ILE A 4 -35.46 -74.31 38.17
C ILE A 4 -35.50 -73.76 36.74
N ALA A 5 -35.84 -72.47 36.65
CA ALA A 5 -35.69 -71.66 35.45
C ALA A 5 -34.19 -71.52 35.15
N LEU A 6 -33.79 -71.91 33.95
CA LEU A 6 -32.45 -71.66 33.44
C LEU A 6 -32.42 -70.20 32.92
N LEU A 7 -32.01 -69.28 33.79
CA LEU A 7 -31.76 -67.88 33.44
C LEU A 7 -30.43 -67.84 32.68
N ILE A 8 -30.49 -67.72 31.35
CA ILE A 8 -29.34 -67.41 30.52
C ILE A 8 -29.00 -65.95 30.79
N ILE A 9 -28.07 -65.71 31.72
CA ILE A 9 -27.42 -64.42 31.87
C ILE A 9 -26.38 -64.35 30.75
N SER A 10 -26.77 -63.73 29.64
CA SER A 10 -25.84 -63.21 28.65
C SER A 10 -25.08 -62.05 29.28
N VAL A 11 -23.97 -62.35 29.94
CA VAL A 11 -22.95 -61.32 30.23
C VAL A 11 -22.32 -60.97 28.89
N LEU A 12 -22.85 -59.92 28.25
CA LEU A 12 -22.13 -59.18 27.22
C LEU A 12 -20.84 -58.66 27.89
N LEU A 13 -19.75 -59.39 27.70
CA LEU A 13 -18.42 -58.79 27.69
C LEU A 13 -18.35 -57.93 26.43
N LEU A 14 -18.95 -56.74 26.49
CA LEU A 14 -18.42 -55.61 25.74
C LEU A 14 -17.04 -55.39 26.35
N SER A 15 -16.03 -56.05 25.76
CA SER A 15 -14.70 -55.46 25.75
C SER A 15 -14.91 -54.10 25.09
N CYS A 16 -15.10 -53.08 25.93
CA CYS A 16 -14.69 -51.73 25.62
C CYS A 16 -13.18 -51.86 25.41
N ASP A 17 -12.79 -52.32 24.23
CA ASP A 17 -11.50 -51.99 23.68
C ASP A 17 -11.65 -50.49 23.46
N SER A 18 -11.26 -49.74 24.51
CA SER A 18 -10.87 -48.36 24.33
C SER A 18 -9.68 -48.44 23.39
N ASN A 19 -9.98 -48.55 22.09
CA ASN A 19 -9.14 -48.03 21.06
C ASN A 19 -8.92 -46.60 21.50
N ASN A 20 -7.84 -46.40 22.25
CA ASN A 20 -7.05 -45.20 22.30
C ASN A 20 -6.74 -44.90 20.83
N LEU A 21 -7.73 -44.37 20.13
CA LEU A 21 -7.50 -43.42 19.07
C LEU A 21 -6.91 -42.25 19.84
N GLU A 22 -5.60 -42.36 20.15
CA GLU A 22 -4.80 -41.16 20.29
C GLU A 22 -5.23 -40.32 19.08
N PRO A 23 -5.72 -39.09 19.29
CA PRO A 23 -6.02 -38.23 18.15
C PRO A 23 -4.77 -38.28 17.30
N GLU A 24 -4.90 -38.60 16.00
CA GLU A 24 -3.82 -38.38 15.07
C GLU A 24 -3.47 -36.90 15.25
N VAL A 25 -2.43 -36.64 16.04
CA VAL A 25 -1.82 -35.33 16.14
C VAL A 25 -1.31 -35.15 14.74
N ASP A 26 -2.10 -34.44 13.94
CA ASP A 26 -1.76 -34.06 12.58
C ASP A 26 -0.38 -33.45 12.67
N ARG A 27 0.64 -34.25 12.35
CA ARG A 27 2.04 -33.87 12.51
C ARG A 27 2.29 -32.91 11.38
N MET A 28 1.98 -31.65 11.66
CA MET A 28 2.23 -30.53 10.80
C MET A 28 3.69 -30.63 10.36
N MET A 29 3.89 -30.88 9.06
CA MET A 29 5.24 -30.95 8.52
C MET A 29 5.92 -29.60 8.76
N PRO A 30 7.19 -29.59 9.22
CA PRO A 30 7.92 -28.35 9.38
C PRO A 30 7.89 -27.51 8.10
N SER A 31 7.44 -26.27 8.24
CA SER A 31 7.23 -25.37 7.10
C SER A 31 7.62 -23.94 7.46
N VAL A 32 7.71 -23.09 6.44
CA VAL A 32 7.77 -21.63 6.58
C VAL A 32 6.72 -20.99 5.67
N ALA A 33 6.21 -19.82 6.08
CA ALA A 33 5.24 -19.05 5.32
C ALA A 33 5.36 -17.56 5.66
N PHE A 34 4.86 -16.71 4.77
CA PHE A 34 4.57 -15.31 5.11
C PHE A 34 3.39 -15.23 6.06
N ARG A 35 3.44 -14.31 7.04
CA ARG A 35 2.31 -14.07 7.95
C ARG A 35 1.09 -13.56 7.18
N GLU A 36 1.27 -12.51 6.40
CA GLU A 36 0.25 -11.95 5.52
C GLU A 36 0.59 -12.24 4.06
N SER A 37 -0.43 -12.39 3.22
CA SER A 37 -0.26 -12.57 1.77
C SER A 37 -0.23 -11.26 0.99
N PHE A 38 -0.63 -10.16 1.63
CA PHE A 38 -0.76 -8.86 0.99
C PHE A 38 -0.31 -7.74 1.93
N TYR A 39 0.47 -6.81 1.37
CA TYR A 39 0.95 -5.61 2.04
C TYR A 39 0.73 -4.41 1.12
N GLU A 40 0.59 -3.24 1.74
CA GLU A 40 0.55 -1.95 1.05
C GLU A 40 1.50 -0.99 1.76
N VAL A 41 2.29 -0.24 1.00
CA VAL A 41 3.25 0.75 1.51
C VAL A 41 3.34 1.92 0.53
N SER A 42 3.54 3.14 1.02
CA SER A 42 3.84 4.30 0.17
C SER A 42 5.33 4.49 -0.04
N GLU A 43 5.72 5.06 -1.17
CA GLU A 43 7.11 5.50 -1.44
C GLU A 43 7.67 6.52 -0.45
N ASN A 44 6.78 7.18 0.31
CA ASN A 44 7.15 8.11 1.38
C ASN A 44 7.11 7.49 2.78
N ASP A 45 6.72 6.22 2.91
CA ASP A 45 6.71 5.54 4.20
C ASP A 45 8.11 5.04 4.58
N ASP A 46 8.27 4.71 5.86
CA ASP A 46 9.44 4.00 6.36
C ASP A 46 9.52 2.56 5.79
N THR A 47 10.58 1.84 6.16
CA THR A 47 10.78 0.44 5.77
C THR A 47 9.61 -0.46 6.20
N LEU A 48 9.01 -1.14 5.22
CA LEU A 48 8.02 -2.21 5.42
C LEU A 48 8.71 -3.48 5.93
N GLN A 49 8.18 -4.07 7.00
CA GLN A 49 8.63 -5.36 7.53
C GLN A 49 7.68 -6.47 7.11
N ILE A 50 8.19 -7.43 6.32
CA ILE A 50 7.42 -8.55 5.80
C ILE A 50 7.78 -9.80 6.60
N GLU A 51 6.90 -10.19 7.53
CA GLU A 51 7.20 -11.29 8.46
C GLU A 51 7.12 -12.65 7.76
N VAL A 52 8.23 -13.40 7.82
CA VAL A 52 8.30 -14.82 7.48
C VAL A 52 8.43 -15.61 8.77
N PHE A 53 7.58 -16.62 8.95
CA PHE A 53 7.54 -17.40 10.18
C PHE A 53 7.46 -18.91 9.93
N SER A 54 7.90 -19.69 10.91
CA SER A 54 7.64 -21.13 11.00
C SER A 54 6.55 -21.40 12.05
N PRO A 55 5.45 -22.09 11.69
CA PRO A 55 4.38 -22.41 12.63
C PRO A 55 4.79 -23.44 13.69
N VAL A 56 5.89 -24.17 13.45
CA VAL A 56 6.47 -25.12 14.39
C VAL A 56 7.83 -24.63 14.85
N THR A 57 8.22 -24.99 16.07
CA THR A 57 9.56 -24.65 16.56
C THR A 57 10.57 -25.65 16.02
N ILE A 58 11.58 -25.13 15.33
CA ILE A 58 12.75 -25.87 14.87
C ILE A 58 13.92 -25.42 15.75
N GLY A 59 14.63 -26.39 16.34
CA GLY A 59 15.78 -26.14 17.22
C GLY A 59 17.06 -25.72 16.50
N HIS A 60 16.93 -25.18 15.29
CA HIS A 60 18.03 -24.84 14.40
C HIS A 60 17.66 -23.56 13.63
N ASP A 61 18.68 -22.82 13.22
CA ASP A 61 18.51 -21.69 12.31
C ASP A 61 17.98 -22.17 10.96
N ILE A 62 17.00 -21.45 10.41
CA ILE A 62 16.39 -21.77 9.13
C ILE A 62 16.91 -20.79 8.09
N GLU A 63 17.53 -21.28 7.03
CA GLU A 63 17.87 -20.50 5.84
C GLU A 63 16.71 -20.57 4.83
N ILE A 64 16.32 -19.41 4.30
CA ILE A 64 15.19 -19.26 3.39
C ILE A 64 15.68 -18.48 2.18
N SER A 65 15.54 -19.06 0.99
CA SER A 65 15.77 -18.36 -0.27
C SER A 65 14.45 -17.86 -0.84
N TYR A 66 14.48 -16.68 -1.45
CA TYR A 66 13.31 -16.05 -2.06
C TYR A 66 13.65 -15.41 -3.40
N ARG A 67 12.61 -15.10 -4.17
CA ARG A 67 12.69 -14.33 -5.40
C ARG A 67 11.63 -13.25 -5.44
N VAL A 68 11.99 -12.10 -6.00
CA VAL A 68 11.06 -11.00 -6.28
C VAL A 68 10.70 -11.00 -7.76
N LEU A 69 9.42 -10.81 -8.05
CA LEU A 69 8.82 -10.68 -9.37
C LEU A 69 7.91 -9.46 -9.36
N GLY A 70 7.63 -8.83 -10.49
CA GLY A 70 6.66 -7.73 -10.52
C GLY A 70 6.94 -6.72 -11.61
N GLU A 71 6.20 -5.62 -11.52
CA GLU A 71 6.35 -4.45 -12.38
C GLU A 71 7.28 -3.41 -11.75
N ALA A 72 7.37 -3.37 -10.42
CA ALA A 72 8.28 -2.47 -9.74
C ALA A 72 9.74 -2.91 -9.91
N GLU A 73 10.64 -1.94 -10.06
CA GLU A 73 12.07 -2.10 -10.32
C GLU A 73 12.92 -1.89 -9.05
N ASN A 74 13.85 -2.83 -8.80
CA ASN A 74 14.75 -2.74 -7.65
C ASN A 74 15.80 -1.63 -7.84
N ASN A 75 16.05 -0.86 -6.77
CA ASN A 75 16.79 0.41 -6.74
C ASN A 75 16.13 1.59 -7.46
N ILE A 76 14.88 1.45 -7.92
CA ILE A 76 14.09 2.56 -8.45
C ILE A 76 12.87 2.76 -7.55
N ASP A 77 12.01 1.74 -7.45
CA ASP A 77 10.75 1.80 -6.70
C ASP A 77 10.87 1.21 -5.28
N TYR A 78 11.83 0.29 -5.09
CA TYR A 78 12.10 -0.33 -3.80
C TYR A 78 13.53 -0.84 -3.69
N LEU A 79 13.94 -1.14 -2.46
CA LEU A 79 15.19 -1.81 -2.13
C LEU A 79 14.93 -2.90 -1.08
N ILE A 80 15.43 -4.11 -1.36
CA ILE A 80 15.55 -5.20 -0.38
C ILE A 80 17.03 -5.53 -0.23
N GLU A 81 17.59 -5.32 0.96
CA GLU A 81 19.01 -5.61 1.21
C GLU A 81 19.31 -7.11 1.06
N GLY A 82 20.48 -7.43 0.49
CA GLY A 82 20.92 -8.81 0.29
C GLY A 82 20.32 -9.52 -0.94
N MET A 83 19.52 -8.81 -1.76
CA MET A 83 19.09 -9.29 -3.06
C MET A 83 20.19 -9.14 -4.12
N ASN A 84 20.29 -10.11 -5.04
CA ASN A 84 21.23 -10.11 -6.15
C ASN A 84 20.59 -9.56 -7.46
N ASP A 85 21.39 -9.49 -8.53
CA ASP A 85 20.97 -8.99 -9.85
C ASP A 85 19.86 -9.84 -10.50
N ASP A 86 19.70 -11.10 -10.08
CA ASP A 86 18.63 -12.01 -10.56
C ASP A 86 17.33 -11.88 -9.74
N LEU A 87 17.23 -10.84 -8.89
CA LEU A 87 16.14 -10.56 -7.96
C LEU A 87 15.90 -11.71 -6.97
N GLN A 88 16.98 -12.35 -6.52
CA GLN A 88 16.96 -13.43 -5.53
C GLN A 88 17.76 -13.04 -4.28
N GLY A 89 17.31 -13.51 -3.12
CA GLY A 89 17.99 -13.27 -1.86
C GLY A 89 17.85 -14.43 -0.89
N THR A 90 18.54 -14.30 0.23
CA THR A 90 18.48 -15.26 1.34
C THR A 90 18.24 -14.53 2.64
N MET A 91 17.36 -15.05 3.49
CA MET A 91 17.17 -14.59 4.86
C MET A 91 17.29 -15.77 5.83
N GLN A 92 17.44 -15.48 7.11
CA GLN A 92 17.52 -16.52 8.14
C GLN A 92 16.54 -16.26 9.28
N ILE A 93 15.82 -17.29 9.72
CA ILE A 93 15.12 -17.28 11.01
C ILE A 93 16.09 -17.85 12.04
N ILE A 94 16.58 -16.99 12.94
CA ILE A 94 17.54 -17.39 13.96
C ILE A 94 16.82 -18.03 15.15
N HIS A 95 17.19 -19.26 15.46
CA HIS A 95 16.74 -19.94 16.67
C HIS A 95 17.34 -19.25 17.90
N LYS A 96 16.50 -18.89 18.86
CA LYS A 96 16.93 -18.36 20.15
C LYS A 96 16.55 -19.39 21.22
N ASP A 97 17.43 -19.75 22.14
CA ASP A 97 17.13 -20.78 23.17
C ASP A 97 16.11 -20.34 24.25
N THR A 98 15.24 -19.36 23.97
CA THR A 98 14.32 -18.76 24.93
C THR A 98 12.88 -19.23 24.77
N ILE A 99 12.17 -19.41 25.89
CA ILE A 99 10.82 -20.01 25.97
C ILE A 99 9.72 -19.16 25.25
N SER A 100 10.04 -17.95 24.76
CA SER A 100 9.08 -17.02 24.15
C SER A 100 9.27 -16.78 22.65
N ASN A 101 9.89 -17.72 21.93
CA ASN A 101 10.27 -17.52 20.53
C ASN A 101 9.06 -17.36 19.60
N LEU A 102 8.95 -16.19 19.00
CA LEU A 102 8.42 -16.08 17.66
C LEU A 102 9.48 -16.68 16.73
N ASN A 103 9.19 -17.81 16.06
CA ASN A 103 10.05 -18.37 15.01
C ASN A 103 9.84 -17.57 13.73
N SER A 104 10.17 -16.29 13.77
CA SER A 104 10.00 -15.40 12.65
C SER A 104 11.20 -14.47 12.49
N ASN A 105 11.35 -14.01 11.27
CA ASN A 105 12.21 -12.90 10.94
C ASN A 105 11.53 -12.06 9.85
N ASP A 106 11.90 -10.80 9.79
CA ASP A 106 11.32 -9.86 8.85
C ASP A 106 12.24 -9.69 7.65
N LEU A 107 11.64 -9.70 6.46
CA LEU A 107 12.26 -9.19 5.26
C LEU A 107 11.98 -7.70 5.17
N ALA A 108 13.03 -6.89 5.25
CA ALA A 108 12.93 -5.44 5.19
C ALA A 108 12.86 -4.96 3.73
N LEU A 109 11.77 -4.27 3.38
CA LEU A 109 11.58 -3.60 2.10
C LEU A 109 11.56 -2.09 2.35
N LEU A 110 12.52 -1.38 1.77
CA LEU A 110 12.54 0.07 1.75
C LEU A 110 11.86 0.54 0.45
N PRO A 111 10.69 1.19 0.51
CA PRO A 111 10.12 1.81 -0.69
C PRO A 111 10.96 3.05 -1.05
N LEU A 112 11.06 3.37 -2.34
CA LEU A 112 11.89 4.45 -2.84
C LEU A 112 11.01 5.42 -3.63
N ASN A 113 11.05 6.70 -3.25
CA ASN A 113 10.47 7.79 -4.03
C ASN A 113 11.44 8.18 -5.14
N ASP A 114 11.01 8.12 -6.39
CA ASP A 114 11.84 8.39 -7.57
C ASP A 114 11.55 9.75 -8.23
N GLY A 115 10.50 10.44 -7.79
CA GLY A 115 10.08 11.75 -8.27
C GLY A 115 9.28 11.70 -9.57
N ILE A 116 8.82 10.53 -10.00
CA ILE A 116 8.15 10.31 -11.29
C ILE A 116 6.75 9.72 -11.06
N THR A 117 5.72 10.42 -11.52
CA THR A 117 4.36 9.87 -11.53
C THR A 117 4.24 8.76 -12.57
N ASP A 118 4.25 7.51 -12.13
CA ASP A 118 4.04 6.34 -12.98
C ASP A 118 3.05 5.31 -12.43
N GLY A 119 2.37 5.67 -11.34
CA GLY A 119 1.23 4.97 -10.75
C GLY A 119 1.64 3.81 -9.84
N ASP A 120 0.66 3.30 -9.08
CA ASP A 120 0.88 2.19 -8.15
C ASP A 120 1.51 0.97 -8.85
N LYS A 121 2.64 0.50 -8.33
CA LYS A 121 3.32 -0.71 -8.82
C LYS A 121 3.24 -1.84 -7.81
N SER A 122 3.38 -3.07 -8.30
CA SER A 122 3.36 -4.25 -7.42
C SER A 122 4.54 -5.18 -7.62
N ILE A 123 4.95 -5.79 -6.51
CA ILE A 123 5.88 -6.92 -6.50
C ILE A 123 5.25 -8.14 -5.80
N LYS A 124 5.79 -9.31 -6.12
CA LYS A 124 5.50 -10.59 -5.49
C LYS A 124 6.81 -11.19 -5.01
N ILE A 125 6.86 -11.47 -3.72
CA ILE A 125 7.97 -12.15 -3.07
C ILE A 125 7.57 -13.61 -2.89
N VAL A 126 8.32 -14.51 -3.51
CA VAL A 126 8.05 -15.95 -3.55
C VAL A 126 9.15 -16.68 -2.80
N LEU A 127 8.80 -17.49 -1.81
CA LEU A 127 9.75 -18.40 -1.16
C LEU A 127 10.12 -19.51 -2.14
N LEU A 128 11.41 -19.78 -2.31
CA LEU A 128 11.93 -20.79 -3.25
C LEU A 128 12.34 -22.07 -2.54
N GLU A 129 13.02 -21.95 -1.41
CA GLU A 129 13.51 -23.06 -0.61
C GLU A 129 13.64 -22.60 0.85
N ALA A 130 13.38 -23.52 1.79
CA ALA A 130 13.70 -23.32 3.19
C ALA A 130 14.35 -24.58 3.75
N LYS A 131 15.41 -24.41 4.54
CA LYS A 131 16.21 -25.51 5.05
C LYS A 131 16.92 -25.18 6.35
N TYR A 132 17.36 -26.22 7.06
CA TYR A 132 18.29 -26.08 8.18
C TYR A 132 19.36 -27.18 8.13
N LEU A 133 20.46 -26.96 8.86
CA LEU A 133 21.51 -27.95 9.09
C LEU A 133 21.42 -28.45 10.53
N ASP A 134 21.48 -29.76 10.74
CA ASP A 134 21.61 -30.33 12.09
C ASP A 134 23.04 -30.19 12.64
N GLU A 135 23.25 -30.61 13.89
CA GLU A 135 24.58 -30.58 14.54
C GLU A 135 25.64 -31.45 13.81
N ALA A 136 25.20 -32.42 13.02
CA ALA A 136 26.07 -33.27 12.21
C ALA A 136 26.33 -32.71 10.81
N GLY A 137 25.73 -31.57 10.46
CA GLY A 137 25.83 -30.92 9.15
C GLY A 137 24.96 -31.54 8.07
N ASN A 138 23.96 -32.37 8.42
CA ASN A 138 22.99 -32.89 7.47
C ASN A 138 21.95 -31.81 7.13
N GLU A 139 21.61 -31.70 5.86
CA GLU A 139 20.60 -30.75 5.36
C GLU A 139 19.19 -31.33 5.42
N PHE A 140 18.24 -30.54 5.90
CA PHE A 140 16.82 -30.87 5.95
C PHE A 140 16.01 -29.78 5.26
N LEU A 141 15.23 -30.17 4.25
CA LEU A 141 14.29 -29.29 3.56
C LEU A 141 12.98 -29.15 4.35
N LEU A 142 12.43 -27.95 4.35
CA LEU A 142 11.15 -27.60 4.95
C LEU A 142 10.09 -27.40 3.87
N GLY A 143 8.81 -27.58 4.24
CA GLY A 143 7.70 -27.19 3.39
C GLY A 143 7.58 -25.68 3.25
N LEU A 144 7.03 -25.21 2.13
CA LEU A 144 6.70 -23.80 1.91
C LEU A 144 5.17 -23.65 1.88
N GLY A 145 4.62 -22.70 2.63
CA GLY A 145 3.17 -22.43 2.63
C GLY A 145 2.30 -23.63 3.01
N GLN A 146 2.79 -24.51 3.89
CA GLN A 146 2.03 -25.69 4.34
C GLN A 146 1.52 -25.52 5.77
N GLY A 147 0.32 -26.06 6.04
CA GLY A 147 -0.26 -26.12 7.38
C GLY A 147 -1.33 -25.06 7.69
N GLY A 148 -2.36 -24.94 6.87
CA GLY A 148 -3.50 -24.05 7.12
C GLY A 148 -3.25 -22.56 6.88
N MET A 149 -1.99 -22.14 6.77
CA MET A 149 -1.57 -20.82 6.26
C MET A 149 -0.70 -21.04 5.03
N ALA A 150 -1.28 -20.81 3.85
CA ALA A 150 -0.72 -21.20 2.55
C ALA A 150 -0.11 -20.03 1.78
N ASN A 151 0.71 -19.23 2.46
CA ASN A 151 1.31 -18.04 1.87
C ASN A 151 2.81 -18.29 1.64
N ASP A 152 3.15 -19.05 0.60
CA ASP A 152 4.52 -19.09 0.05
C ASP A 152 4.86 -17.84 -0.78
N THR A 153 3.85 -17.00 -1.01
CA THR A 153 3.93 -15.77 -1.78
C THR A 153 3.31 -14.62 -1.00
N ALA A 154 4.02 -13.50 -0.91
CA ALA A 154 3.51 -12.21 -0.44
C ALA A 154 3.45 -11.24 -1.61
N THR A 155 2.35 -10.51 -1.76
CA THR A 155 2.23 -9.40 -2.71
C THR A 155 2.39 -8.08 -1.97
N VAL A 156 3.19 -7.16 -2.50
CA VAL A 156 3.34 -5.80 -1.98
C VAL A 156 2.88 -4.83 -3.05
N LEU A 157 1.92 -3.98 -2.71
CA LEU A 157 1.52 -2.83 -3.50
C LEU A 157 2.30 -1.61 -3.00
N ILE A 158 3.09 -1.00 -3.88
CA ILE A 158 3.83 0.24 -3.62
C ILE A 158 2.99 1.38 -4.19
N LYS A 159 2.56 2.29 -3.33
CA LYS A 159 1.76 3.45 -3.68
C LYS A 159 2.67 4.56 -4.17
N ASP A 160 2.52 4.90 -5.44
CA ASP A 160 3.10 6.07 -6.05
C ASP A 160 2.55 7.31 -5.34
N PHE A 161 3.46 8.13 -4.83
CA PHE A 161 3.12 9.42 -4.23
C PHE A 161 3.71 10.58 -5.03
N ASP A 162 4.42 10.29 -6.11
CA ASP A 162 4.95 11.32 -6.98
C ASP A 162 3.85 11.99 -7.76
N CYS A 163 3.99 13.30 -7.85
CA CYS A 163 2.98 14.17 -8.40
C CYS A 163 3.64 14.93 -9.53
N ASP A 164 2.94 15.06 -10.67
CA ASP A 164 3.42 15.87 -11.80
C ASP A 164 3.95 17.19 -11.24
N SER A 165 5.28 17.29 -11.26
CA SER A 165 6.03 18.27 -10.48
C SER A 165 5.91 19.68 -11.05
N ASP A 166 5.30 19.79 -12.23
CA ASP A 166 5.11 21.04 -12.92
C ASP A 166 3.71 21.10 -13.57
N LEU A 167 2.77 21.76 -12.90
CA LEU A 167 1.53 22.21 -13.56
C LEU A 167 1.72 23.56 -14.25
N SER A 168 2.95 24.09 -14.37
CA SER A 168 3.16 25.35 -15.08
C SER A 168 2.72 25.24 -16.53
N GLY A 169 2.22 26.34 -17.06
CA GLY A 169 1.65 26.38 -18.39
C GLY A 169 0.41 27.24 -18.47
N LYS A 170 -0.15 27.31 -19.67
CA LYS A 170 -1.35 28.09 -19.94
C LYS A 170 -2.61 27.22 -19.89
N TYR A 171 -3.65 27.79 -19.30
CA TYR A 171 -4.94 27.14 -19.12
C TYR A 171 -6.03 28.07 -19.60
N ASP A 172 -7.00 27.52 -20.33
CA ASP A 172 -8.30 28.16 -20.48
C ASP A 172 -9.08 27.96 -19.18
N TYR A 173 -9.73 29.01 -18.68
CA TYR A 173 -10.60 28.89 -17.53
C TYR A 173 -12.06 29.18 -17.88
N GLU A 174 -12.97 28.44 -17.25
CA GLU A 174 -14.40 28.77 -17.20
C GLU A 174 -14.80 29.06 -15.75
N PHE A 175 -15.43 30.22 -15.55
CA PHE A 175 -15.87 30.70 -14.25
C PHE A 175 -17.39 30.64 -14.13
N TYR A 176 -17.87 29.91 -13.12
CA TYR A 176 -19.30 29.79 -12.80
C TYR A 176 -19.62 30.49 -11.48
N SER A 177 -20.41 31.57 -11.54
CA SER A 177 -20.97 32.24 -10.36
C SER A 177 -22.36 31.68 -10.04
N SER A 178 -22.54 31.20 -8.81
CA SER A 178 -23.83 30.68 -8.33
C SER A 178 -24.83 31.76 -7.91
N THR A 179 -24.41 33.04 -7.80
CA THR A 179 -25.20 34.10 -7.11
C THR A 179 -25.50 35.34 -7.96
N LEU A 180 -24.78 35.54 -9.05
CA LEU A 180 -24.97 36.61 -10.02
C LEU A 180 -25.01 35.94 -11.39
N ASP A 181 -25.97 36.36 -12.24
CA ASP A 181 -26.22 35.99 -13.64
C ASP A 181 -25.30 34.87 -14.18
N PRO A 182 -25.81 33.70 -14.63
CA PRO A 182 -25.03 32.50 -14.98
C PRO A 182 -24.15 32.66 -16.24
N GLU A 183 -23.75 33.88 -16.56
CA GLU A 183 -22.82 34.19 -17.62
C GLU A 183 -21.46 33.55 -17.29
N VAL A 184 -21.14 32.51 -18.05
CA VAL A 184 -19.84 31.86 -18.01
C VAL A 184 -18.81 32.85 -18.50
N LYS A 185 -17.90 33.26 -17.61
CA LYS A 185 -16.73 34.05 -18.03
C LYS A 185 -15.62 33.09 -18.41
N LYS A 186 -14.97 33.39 -19.52
CA LYS A 186 -13.83 32.63 -20.05
C LYS A 186 -12.61 33.52 -20.15
N GLY A 187 -11.44 32.95 -19.93
CA GLY A 187 -10.16 33.63 -20.12
C GLY A 187 -9.00 32.66 -20.12
N GLU A 188 -7.80 33.21 -20.27
CA GLU A 188 -6.55 32.46 -20.18
C GLU A 188 -5.86 32.76 -18.84
N LEU A 189 -5.24 31.74 -18.28
CA LEU A 189 -4.44 31.77 -17.06
C LEU A 189 -3.05 31.22 -17.37
N GLU A 190 -2.00 31.76 -16.75
CA GLU A 190 -0.68 31.16 -16.79
C GLU A 190 -0.24 30.81 -15.36
N LEU A 191 0.05 29.53 -15.13
CA LEU A 191 0.69 29.05 -13.91
C LEU A 191 2.20 29.13 -14.14
N THR A 192 2.92 30.01 -13.43
CA THR A 192 4.30 30.39 -13.84
C THR A 192 5.42 29.76 -13.02
N LYS A 193 5.16 29.10 -11.89
CA LYS A 193 6.19 28.37 -11.15
C LYS A 193 5.63 27.53 -10.00
N ALA A 194 6.09 26.29 -9.85
CA ALA A 194 6.07 25.57 -8.57
C ALA A 194 7.24 26.05 -7.69
N ILE A 195 6.96 26.61 -6.52
CA ILE A 195 7.99 26.90 -5.52
C ILE A 195 8.21 25.62 -4.71
N ASP A 196 9.42 25.07 -4.81
CA ASP A 196 9.90 23.83 -4.18
C ASP A 196 9.38 23.58 -2.74
N GLY A 197 8.76 22.41 -2.52
CA GLY A 197 8.16 21.93 -1.27
C GLY A 197 7.00 20.93 -1.50
N GLU A 198 6.46 20.31 -0.44
CA GLU A 198 5.26 19.43 -0.48
C GLU A 198 3.99 20.11 -1.05
N ILE A 199 4.07 21.40 -1.38
CA ILE A 199 2.97 22.26 -1.77
C ILE A 199 3.45 23.18 -2.90
N ASN A 200 2.95 22.96 -4.11
CA ASN A 200 3.23 23.85 -5.24
C ASN A 200 2.37 25.10 -5.14
N GLU A 201 2.97 26.25 -4.82
CA GLU A 201 2.29 27.56 -4.85
C GLU A 201 2.32 28.16 -6.26
N TYR A 202 1.16 28.50 -6.82
CA TYR A 202 1.06 29.20 -8.10
C TYR A 202 0.52 30.63 -7.95
N ASP A 203 1.20 31.60 -8.57
CA ASP A 203 0.64 32.94 -8.76
C ASP A 203 -0.29 32.92 -9.97
N ILE A 204 -1.55 33.25 -9.71
CA ILE A 204 -2.54 33.41 -10.77
C ILE A 204 -2.70 34.89 -11.09
N SER A 205 -2.27 35.29 -12.29
CA SER A 205 -2.54 36.62 -12.84
C SER A 205 -3.67 36.54 -13.86
N ASP A 206 -4.81 37.14 -13.55
CA ASP A 206 -5.90 37.32 -14.52
C ASP A 206 -5.41 38.21 -15.67
N ILE A 207 -5.31 37.65 -16.87
CA ILE A 207 -4.95 38.40 -18.08
C ILE A 207 -6.13 39.31 -18.50
N ALA A 208 -7.35 39.03 -18.05
CA ALA A 208 -8.55 39.75 -18.40
C ALA A 208 -9.14 40.49 -17.19
N SER A 209 -8.74 41.75 -17.02
CA SER A 209 -9.22 42.81 -16.08
C SER A 209 -10.75 42.97 -15.82
N GLY A 210 -11.62 42.00 -16.09
CA GLY A 210 -13.08 42.14 -16.14
C GLY A 210 -13.88 41.39 -15.07
N LEU A 211 -13.27 40.62 -14.17
CA LEU A 211 -14.03 39.88 -13.14
C LEU A 211 -14.32 40.70 -11.89
N PHE A 212 -13.35 41.47 -11.39
CA PHE A 212 -13.47 42.25 -10.16
C PHE A 212 -12.98 43.70 -10.23
N GLY A 213 -12.59 44.19 -11.42
CA GLY A 213 -12.16 45.58 -11.63
C GLY A 213 -10.77 45.92 -11.09
N GLU A 214 -10.08 44.97 -10.45
CA GLU A 214 -8.69 45.08 -9.98
C GLU A 214 -7.96 43.75 -10.24
N ASN A 215 -6.64 43.81 -10.41
CA ASN A 215 -5.80 42.63 -10.58
C ASN A 215 -5.73 41.87 -9.25
N PHE A 216 -6.43 40.74 -9.14
CA PHE A 216 -6.27 39.84 -8.02
C PHE A 216 -5.16 38.84 -8.33
N THR A 217 -4.21 38.72 -7.41
CA THR A 217 -3.27 37.60 -7.36
C THR A 217 -3.69 36.73 -6.18
N TYR A 218 -3.95 35.45 -6.42
CA TYR A 218 -4.18 34.47 -5.37
C TYR A 218 -3.16 33.34 -5.51
N ARG A 219 -2.74 32.81 -4.36
CA ARG A 219 -1.87 31.65 -4.28
C ARG A 219 -2.73 30.41 -4.16
N VAL A 220 -2.48 29.46 -5.06
CA VAL A 220 -3.07 28.14 -4.98
C VAL A 220 -1.95 27.18 -4.63
N ALA A 221 -2.12 26.48 -3.52
CA ALA A 221 -1.19 25.48 -3.07
C ALA A 221 -1.70 24.12 -3.60
N TYR A 222 -0.88 23.36 -4.32
CA TYR A 222 -1.26 22.07 -4.90
C TYR A 222 -0.39 20.96 -4.32
N LYS A 223 -1.02 19.92 -3.81
CA LYS A 223 -0.39 18.69 -3.35
C LYS A 223 -1.17 17.51 -3.93
N CYS A 224 -0.62 16.85 -4.94
CA CYS A 224 -1.02 15.49 -5.34
C CYS A 224 -2.52 15.31 -5.57
N GLY A 225 -3.07 16.07 -6.51
CA GLY A 225 -4.49 16.05 -6.82
C GLY A 225 -5.38 16.78 -5.80
N LYS A 226 -4.80 17.51 -4.83
CA LYS A 226 -5.56 18.32 -3.87
C LYS A 226 -5.02 19.72 -3.80
N PHE A 227 -5.91 20.69 -3.90
CA PHE A 227 -5.58 22.08 -3.63
C PHE A 227 -5.66 22.34 -2.13
N LEU A 228 -4.55 22.74 -1.55
CA LEU A 228 -4.43 23.25 -0.20
C LEU A 228 -4.55 24.78 -0.27
N ALA A 229 -5.22 25.39 0.71
CA ALA A 229 -5.35 26.83 0.79
C ALA A 229 -4.30 27.41 1.74
N ASP A 230 -3.77 28.59 1.42
CA ASP A 230 -3.01 29.43 2.36
C ASP A 230 -3.75 30.76 2.59
N GLY A 231 -3.97 31.14 3.86
CA GLY A 231 -4.64 32.38 4.30
C GLY A 231 -6.16 32.33 4.57
N ASP A 232 -6.81 33.51 4.74
CA ASP A 232 -8.26 33.73 5.01
C ASP A 232 -9.22 33.22 3.90
N LEU A 233 -8.70 32.43 2.97
CA LEU A 233 -9.39 31.86 1.83
C LEU A 233 -9.58 30.36 2.06
N LEU A 234 -10.82 29.91 2.19
CA LEU A 234 -11.13 28.47 2.26
C LEU A 234 -11.37 27.97 0.84
N VAL A 235 -10.38 27.29 0.27
CA VAL A 235 -10.53 26.55 -0.99
C VAL A 235 -10.77 25.08 -0.61
N ASN A 236 -11.97 24.57 -0.92
CA ASN A 236 -12.30 23.15 -0.76
C ASN A 236 -12.38 22.54 -2.16
N GLY A 237 -11.24 22.27 -2.79
CA GLY A 237 -11.20 21.63 -4.11
C GLY A 237 -11.13 20.10 -4.02
N GLU A 238 -12.00 19.41 -4.75
CA GLU A 238 -11.79 18.01 -5.14
C GLU A 238 -11.45 17.99 -6.64
N LEU A 239 -10.35 17.36 -7.03
CA LEU A 239 -10.10 17.03 -8.44
C LEU A 239 -11.03 15.89 -8.84
N MET A 240 -11.99 16.19 -9.71
CA MET A 240 -12.73 15.14 -10.41
C MET A 240 -11.85 14.64 -11.54
N ASN A 241 -11.49 13.36 -11.47
CA ASN A 241 -10.65 12.63 -12.41
C ASN A 241 -11.38 12.39 -13.74
N ALA A 242 -11.74 13.46 -14.46
CA ALA A 242 -11.99 13.45 -15.88
C ALA A 242 -10.74 14.02 -16.53
N SER A 243 -10.10 13.22 -17.39
CA SER A 243 -8.70 13.28 -17.85
C SER A 243 -8.07 14.63 -18.25
N ASP A 244 -8.82 15.74 -18.29
CA ASP A 244 -8.37 16.99 -18.93
C ASP A 244 -8.82 18.27 -18.19
N GLN A 245 -9.40 18.18 -16.98
CA GLN A 245 -9.93 19.36 -16.29
C GLN A 245 -9.58 19.41 -14.79
N ILE A 246 -9.26 20.62 -14.32
CA ILE A 246 -9.00 20.91 -12.91
C ILE A 246 -10.15 21.77 -12.39
N SER A 247 -10.89 21.29 -11.39
CA SER A 247 -11.97 22.07 -10.74
C SER A 247 -11.51 22.62 -9.40
N LEU A 248 -11.60 23.94 -9.24
CA LEU A 248 -11.21 24.69 -8.05
C LEU A 248 -12.46 25.35 -7.45
N PHE A 249 -12.84 24.95 -6.23
CA PHE A 249 -13.88 25.64 -5.47
C PHE A 249 -13.25 26.60 -4.48
N VAL A 250 -13.41 27.88 -4.76
CA VAL A 250 -12.83 28.93 -3.92
C VAL A 250 -13.96 29.64 -3.18
N THR A 251 -13.80 29.79 -1.87
CA THR A 251 -14.72 30.57 -1.02
C THR A 251 -14.01 31.83 -0.53
N PHE A 252 -14.52 32.99 -0.93
CA PHE A 252 -14.02 34.26 -0.41
C PHE A 252 -14.68 34.58 0.93
N ASN A 253 -13.86 34.84 1.95
CA ASN A 253 -14.28 35.46 3.20
C ASN A 253 -13.63 36.85 3.37
N CYS A 254 -13.61 37.69 2.32
CA CYS A 254 -13.21 39.09 2.48
C CYS A 254 -14.40 40.02 2.55
N CYS A 255 -14.22 41.13 3.28
CA CYS A 255 -14.87 42.38 2.96
C CYS A 255 -16.39 42.41 3.23
N GLY A 256 -16.87 41.65 4.21
CA GLY A 256 -18.28 41.65 4.63
C GLY A 256 -19.23 40.88 3.72
N ILE A 257 -18.69 40.18 2.71
CA ILE A 257 -19.44 39.28 1.83
C ILE A 257 -19.05 37.84 2.22
N SER A 258 -19.75 37.27 3.20
CA SER A 258 -19.57 35.86 3.58
C SER A 258 -20.41 34.95 2.68
N GLY A 259 -19.86 33.82 2.25
CA GLY A 259 -20.64 32.71 1.70
C GLY A 259 -20.84 32.71 0.18
N ARG A 260 -19.95 33.33 -0.59
CA ARG A 260 -19.90 33.12 -2.05
C ARG A 260 -18.87 32.06 -2.38
N SER A 261 -19.34 30.96 -2.94
CA SER A 261 -18.52 29.95 -3.60
C SER A 261 -18.64 30.11 -5.11
N PHE A 262 -17.54 29.84 -5.79
CA PHE A 262 -17.47 29.77 -7.24
C PHE A 262 -16.63 28.55 -7.63
N GLU A 263 -16.96 28.02 -8.79
CA GLU A 263 -16.27 26.92 -9.42
C GLU A 263 -15.45 27.48 -10.58
N LEU A 264 -14.15 27.21 -10.54
CA LEU A 264 -13.21 27.54 -11.60
C LEU A 264 -12.76 26.23 -12.25
N ILE A 265 -13.09 26.05 -13.52
CA ILE A 265 -12.66 24.89 -14.30
C ILE A 265 -11.48 25.33 -15.17
N LEU A 266 -10.31 24.72 -14.97
CA LEU A 266 -9.14 24.92 -15.82
C LEU A 266 -9.03 23.78 -16.83
N THR A 267 -8.82 24.12 -18.10
CA THR A 267 -8.56 23.18 -19.19
C THR A 267 -7.17 23.51 -19.77
N PRO A 268 -6.23 22.56 -19.82
CA PRO A 268 -4.92 22.79 -20.43
C PRO A 268 -5.06 23.18 -21.90
N ILE A 269 -4.29 24.16 -22.37
CA ILE A 269 -4.25 24.50 -23.80
C ILE A 269 -3.32 23.49 -24.50
N GLU A 270 -3.89 22.62 -25.34
CA GLU A 270 -3.23 21.42 -25.91
C GLU A 270 -1.91 21.69 -26.66
N ASP A 271 -1.67 22.92 -27.14
CA ASP A 271 -0.50 23.27 -27.97
C ASP A 271 0.78 23.64 -27.17
N GLU A 272 0.73 23.69 -25.83
CA GLU A 272 1.88 24.10 -25.00
C GLU A 272 2.31 23.07 -23.93
N LYS A 273 1.80 21.83 -23.93
CA LYS A 273 2.36 20.75 -23.09
C LYS A 273 3.81 20.47 -23.55
N LYS A 274 4.78 20.95 -22.77
CA LYS A 274 6.20 20.59 -22.93
C LYS A 274 6.56 19.39 -22.08
#